data_AF-A0A9Q8QCY0-F1
#
_entry.id   AF-A0A9Q8QCY0-F1
#
_cell.length_a   1.000
_cell.length_b   1.000
_cell.length_c   1.000
_cell.angle_alpha   90.00
_cell.angle_beta   90.00
_cell.angle_gamma   90.00
#
_symmetry.space_group_name_H-M   'P 1'
#
loop_
_entity.id
_entity.type
_entity.pdbx_description
1 polymer ?
#
loop_
_entity_poly.entity_id
_entity_poly.type
_entity_poly.pdbx_seq_one_letter_code
_entity_poly.pdbx_strand_id
1 'polypeptide(L)'
;MNDSETLAEVMHGVFPERPKKPLRPTVEAPELQGIYHNAGYGNITLRLKDDPNSRCKRKRLSASRLEYTFPMVLDLYHASGDWWLIVLDAADNPIVYFRSYAKAEFQFGVDDKPNALEVYFLSGDPKGESEDTKVVFEKIG
;
A
#
# COMPACT_ATOMS: atom_id res chain seq x y z
N MET A 1 26.69 -0.30 3.80
CA MET A 1 25.63 0.00 2.81
C MET A 1 24.78 -1.26 2.81
N ASN A 2 23.87 -1.34 3.79
CA ASN A 2 23.31 -2.60 4.23
C ASN A 2 22.11 -2.98 3.37
N ASP A 3 22.07 -4.26 3.03
CA ASP A 3 21.10 -5.05 2.27
C ASP A 3 19.74 -4.38 2.00
N SER A 4 19.37 -4.31 0.72
CA SER A 4 18.00 -4.03 0.33
C SER A 4 17.10 -5.16 0.87
N GLU A 5 16.32 -4.89 1.92
CA GLU A 5 15.32 -5.85 2.38
C GLU A 5 14.42 -6.25 1.21
N THR A 6 14.26 -7.55 1.02
CA THR A 6 13.39 -8.08 -0.02
C THR A 6 11.93 -7.83 0.37
N LEU A 7 11.04 -7.72 -0.63
CA LEU A 7 9.60 -7.57 -0.38
C LEU A 7 9.05 -8.67 0.56
N ALA A 8 9.61 -9.88 0.50
CA ALA A 8 9.20 -11.00 1.34
C ALA A 8 9.59 -10.81 2.82
N GLU A 9 10.79 -10.29 3.09
CA GLU A 9 11.28 -9.98 4.43
C GLU A 9 10.47 -8.84 5.04
N VAL A 10 10.26 -7.76 4.27
CA VAL A 10 9.40 -6.64 4.69
C VAL A 10 7.98 -7.11 4.98
N MET A 11 7.38 -7.91 4.08
CA MET A 11 6.04 -8.45 4.28
C MET A 11 5.95 -9.28 5.56
N HIS A 12 7.00 -10.03 5.90
CA HIS A 12 7.03 -10.80 7.15
C HIS A 12 7.19 -9.89 8.38
N GLY A 13 8.03 -8.86 8.32
CA GLY A 13 8.22 -7.91 9.42
C GLY A 13 6.97 -7.06 9.70
N VAL A 14 6.28 -6.63 8.65
CA VAL A 14 5.06 -5.80 8.75
C VAL A 14 3.83 -6.64 9.16
N PHE A 15 3.75 -7.89 8.70
CA PHE A 15 2.65 -8.82 9.02
C PHE A 15 3.18 -10.15 9.59
N PRO A 16 3.72 -10.14 10.83
CA PRO A 16 4.35 -11.33 11.42
C PRO A 16 3.33 -12.47 11.64
N GLU A 17 2.10 -12.13 12.00
CA GLU A 17 1.01 -13.07 12.32
C GLU A 17 0.22 -13.54 11.09
N ARG A 18 0.67 -13.21 9.86
CA ARG A 18 -0.07 -13.62 8.66
C ARG A 18 -0.08 -15.14 8.51
N PRO A 19 -1.19 -15.74 8.04
CA PRO A 19 -1.25 -17.18 7.83
C PRO A 19 -0.26 -17.64 6.75
N LYS A 20 0.26 -18.87 6.89
CA LYS A 20 1.18 -19.48 5.90
C LYS A 20 0.63 -19.47 4.48
N LYS A 21 -0.70 -19.64 4.34
CA LYS A 21 -1.43 -19.44 3.10
C LYS A 21 -2.27 -18.18 3.24
N PRO A 22 -2.01 -17.11 2.47
CA PRO A 22 -2.82 -15.90 2.48
C PRO A 22 -4.30 -16.20 2.24
N LEU A 23 -5.18 -15.59 3.05
CA LEU A 23 -6.60 -15.57 2.78
C LEU A 23 -6.86 -14.74 1.52
N ARG A 24 -7.89 -15.11 0.74
CA ARG A 24 -8.26 -14.33 -0.44
C ARG A 24 -8.86 -12.98 -0.02
N PRO A 25 -8.63 -11.91 -0.79
CA PRO A 25 -9.35 -10.65 -0.58
C PRO A 25 -10.84 -10.83 -0.87
N THR A 26 -11.66 -9.95 -0.30
CA THR A 26 -13.12 -9.93 -0.48
C THR A 26 -13.50 -9.72 -1.95
N VAL A 27 -12.77 -8.85 -2.65
CA VAL A 27 -12.88 -8.64 -4.10
C VAL A 27 -11.52 -8.77 -4.78
N GLU A 28 -11.55 -9.01 -6.09
CA GLU A 28 -10.32 -9.09 -6.89
C GLU A 28 -9.68 -7.70 -7.07
N ALA A 29 -8.36 -7.66 -7.24
CA ALA A 29 -7.60 -6.40 -7.37
C ALA A 29 -8.14 -5.39 -8.40
N PRO A 30 -8.73 -5.77 -9.56
CA PRO A 30 -9.33 -4.81 -10.47
C PRO A 30 -10.46 -3.96 -9.88
N GLU A 31 -11.22 -4.50 -8.92
CA GLU A 31 -12.36 -3.81 -8.30
C GLU A 31 -11.94 -2.78 -7.24
N LEU A 32 -10.72 -2.92 -6.72
CA LEU A 32 -10.10 -2.00 -5.77
C LEU A 32 -9.58 -0.71 -6.44
N GLN A 33 -9.55 -0.65 -7.77
CA GLN A 33 -9.21 0.59 -8.49
C GLN A 33 -10.22 1.71 -8.19
N GLY A 34 -9.75 2.95 -8.25
CA GLY A 34 -10.56 4.13 -7.98
C GLY A 34 -9.77 5.27 -7.35
N ILE A 35 -10.48 6.32 -6.99
CA ILE A 35 -9.96 7.49 -6.29
C ILE A 35 -10.38 7.39 -4.82
N TYR A 36 -9.39 7.38 -3.94
CA TYR A 36 -9.56 7.39 -2.49
C TYR A 36 -9.09 8.72 -1.95
N HIS A 37 -9.90 9.42 -1.15
CA HIS A 37 -9.66 10.78 -0.71
C HIS A 37 -9.61 10.90 0.80
N ASN A 38 -8.64 11.67 1.29
CA ASN A 38 -8.61 12.17 2.65
C ASN A 38 -8.43 13.69 2.64
N ALA A 39 -9.09 14.42 3.52
CA ALA A 39 -9.04 15.89 3.53
C ALA A 39 -7.64 16.47 3.81
N GLY A 40 -6.83 15.78 4.62
CA GLY A 40 -5.46 16.21 4.95
C GLY A 40 -4.41 15.68 3.96
N TYR A 41 -4.63 14.49 3.41
CA TYR A 41 -3.66 13.81 2.54
C TYR A 41 -3.99 13.89 1.06
N GLY A 42 -5.16 14.38 0.66
CA GLY A 42 -5.59 14.47 -0.73
C GLY A 42 -5.97 13.12 -1.35
N ASN A 43 -5.85 13.03 -2.67
CA ASN A 43 -6.29 11.85 -3.45
C ASN A 43 -5.17 10.82 -3.62
N ILE A 44 -5.57 9.55 -3.57
CA ILE A 44 -4.84 8.37 -4.05
C ILE A 44 -5.66 7.77 -5.18
N THR A 45 -5.14 7.82 -6.41
CA THR A 45 -5.78 7.16 -7.56
C THR A 45 -5.12 5.81 -7.79
N LEU A 46 -5.76 4.73 -7.33
CA LEU A 46 -5.28 3.37 -7.52
C LEU A 46 -5.61 2.86 -8.93
N ARG A 47 -4.59 2.36 -9.63
CA ARG A 47 -4.70 1.73 -10.93
C ARG A 47 -3.93 0.41 -10.95
N LEU A 48 -4.39 -0.54 -11.75
CA LEU A 48 -3.58 -1.71 -12.05
C LEU A 48 -2.43 -1.32 -12.98
N LYS A 49 -1.22 -1.68 -12.58
CA LYS A 49 -0.01 -1.63 -13.42
C LYS A 49 0.58 -3.02 -13.52
N ASP A 50 1.24 -3.29 -14.65
CA ASP A 50 2.06 -4.49 -14.76
C ASP A 50 3.20 -4.40 -13.74
N ASP A 51 3.44 -5.48 -13.03
CA ASP A 51 4.57 -5.58 -12.11
C ASP A 51 5.84 -5.89 -12.91
N PRO A 52 6.78 -4.94 -13.09
CA PRO A 52 8.00 -5.14 -13.85
C PRO A 52 8.89 -6.25 -13.26
N ASN A 53 8.73 -6.55 -11.98
CA ASN A 53 9.50 -7.59 -11.28
C ASN A 53 8.83 -8.97 -11.37
N SER A 54 7.65 -9.07 -11.98
CA SER A 54 6.92 -10.32 -12.11
C SER A 54 7.28 -11.07 -13.39
N ARG A 55 7.90 -12.23 -13.24
CA ARG A 55 8.12 -13.19 -14.34
C ARG A 55 6.82 -13.66 -15.02
N CYS A 56 5.67 -13.47 -14.37
CA CYS A 56 4.37 -13.94 -14.84
C CYS A 56 3.40 -12.81 -15.22
N LYS A 57 3.89 -11.57 -15.47
CA LYS A 57 3.05 -10.40 -15.80
C LYS A 57 1.90 -10.18 -14.80
N ARG A 58 2.18 -10.37 -13.50
CA ARG A 58 1.19 -10.05 -12.48
C ARG A 58 0.92 -8.56 -12.49
N LYS A 59 -0.33 -8.17 -12.25
CA LYS A 59 -0.69 -6.77 -12.07
C LYS A 59 -0.64 -6.44 -10.58
N ARG A 60 -0.18 -5.23 -10.26
CA ARG A 60 -0.20 -4.65 -8.92
C ARG A 60 -1.05 -3.39 -8.90
N LEU A 61 -1.65 -3.08 -7.76
CA LEU A 61 -2.29 -1.79 -7.56
C LEU A 61 -1.20 -0.75 -7.29
N SER A 62 -1.28 0.37 -7.98
CA SER A 62 -0.28 1.43 -7.92
C SER A 62 -0.95 2.79 -8.00
N ALA A 63 -0.43 3.76 -7.25
CA ALA A 63 -0.75 5.17 -7.37
C ALA A 63 0.52 5.98 -7.60
N SER A 64 0.43 7.02 -8.41
CA SER A 64 1.49 8.00 -8.61
C SER A 64 0.95 9.36 -8.17
N ARG A 65 1.73 10.06 -7.34
CA ARG A 65 1.39 11.38 -6.79
C ARG A 65 2.51 12.34 -7.17
N LEU A 66 2.59 12.65 -8.47
CA LEU A 66 3.70 13.40 -9.04
C LEU A 66 3.54 14.90 -8.87
N GLU A 67 2.30 15.34 -8.62
CA GLU A 67 1.88 16.73 -8.48
C GLU A 67 2.12 17.32 -7.07
N TYR A 68 2.63 16.53 -6.12
CA TYR A 68 2.90 16.97 -4.76
C TYR A 68 4.35 17.45 -4.60
N THR A 69 4.61 18.27 -3.57
CA THR A 69 5.94 18.81 -3.24
C THR A 69 7.02 17.72 -3.15
N PHE A 70 6.64 16.52 -2.70
CA PHE A 70 7.46 15.32 -2.73
C PHE A 70 6.78 14.27 -3.62
N PRO A 71 7.16 14.19 -4.90
CA PRO A 71 6.64 13.18 -5.82
C PRO A 71 6.87 11.77 -5.30
N MET A 72 5.84 10.94 -5.32
CA MET A 72 5.93 9.57 -4.79
C MET A 72 5.10 8.56 -5.59
N VAL A 73 5.53 7.31 -5.54
CA VAL A 73 4.79 6.14 -6.03
C VAL A 73 4.41 5.28 -4.82
N LEU A 74 3.17 4.80 -4.82
CA LEU A 74 2.66 3.86 -3.83
C LEU A 74 2.30 2.58 -4.55
N ASP A 75 2.97 1.48 -4.24
CA ASP A 75 2.66 0.17 -4.78
C ASP A 75 2.10 -0.75 -3.69
N LEU A 76 0.98 -1.40 -3.98
CA LEU A 76 0.25 -2.25 -3.05
C LEU A 76 0.49 -3.73 -3.38
N TYR A 77 0.88 -4.48 -2.35
CA TYR A 77 1.12 -5.93 -2.43
C TYR A 77 0.21 -6.66 -1.44
N HIS A 78 -0.53 -7.65 -1.93
CA HIS A 78 -1.48 -8.39 -1.11
C HIS A 78 -0.76 -9.16 0.00
N ALA A 79 -1.21 -8.97 1.25
CA ALA A 79 -0.67 -9.67 2.40
C ALA A 79 -1.51 -10.90 2.74
N SER A 80 -2.78 -10.69 3.10
CA SER A 80 -3.79 -11.72 3.39
C SER A 80 -5.14 -11.06 3.65
N GLY A 81 -6.23 -11.68 3.20
CA GLY A 81 -7.57 -11.10 3.35
C GLY A 81 -7.61 -9.74 2.66
N ASP A 82 -8.13 -8.73 3.34
CA ASP A 82 -8.20 -7.37 2.83
C ASP A 82 -7.02 -6.47 3.24
N TRP A 83 -5.97 -7.08 3.80
CA TRP A 83 -4.73 -6.41 4.17
C TRP A 83 -3.69 -6.44 3.06
N TRP A 84 -3.04 -5.30 2.88
CA TRP A 84 -2.04 -5.03 1.85
C TRP A 84 -0.84 -4.30 2.45
N LEU A 85 0.35 -4.60 1.94
CA LEU A 85 1.56 -3.82 2.17
C LEU A 85 1.62 -2.69 1.15
N ILE A 86 1.76 -1.45 1.60
CA ILE A 86 2.14 -0.32 0.75
C ILE A 86 3.67 -0.17 0.80
N VAL A 87 4.29 -0.14 -0.38
CA VAL A 87 5.66 0.33 -0.57
C VAL A 87 5.59 1.76 -1.11
N LEU A 88 6.13 2.72 -0.37
CA LEU A 88 6.17 4.13 -0.72
C LEU A 88 7.58 4.47 -1.18
N ASP A 89 7.74 4.82 -2.44
CA ASP A 89 9.02 5.22 -3.04
C ASP A 89 8.96 6.68 -3.51
N ALA A 90 10.06 7.41 -3.37
CA ALA A 90 10.23 8.69 -4.05
C ALA A 90 10.17 8.49 -5.58
N ALA A 91 9.37 9.30 -6.28
CA ALA A 91 9.25 9.21 -7.73
C ALA A 91 10.40 9.96 -8.42
N ASP A 92 11.12 9.29 -9.32
CA ASP A 92 12.09 9.86 -10.29
C ASP A 92 13.05 10.94 -9.72
N ASN A 93 13.42 10.84 -8.44
CA ASN A 93 14.36 11.76 -7.81
C ASN A 93 15.69 11.06 -7.49
N PRO A 94 16.75 11.27 -8.29
CA PRO A 94 18.04 10.62 -8.05
C PRO A 94 18.77 11.15 -6.80
N ILE A 95 18.27 12.23 -6.18
CA ILE A 95 18.88 12.87 -5.00
C ILE A 95 18.21 12.41 -3.70
N VAL A 96 16.89 12.15 -3.74
CA VAL A 96 16.11 11.74 -2.56
C VAL A 96 15.77 10.26 -2.67
N TYR A 97 16.59 9.43 -2.01
CA TYR A 97 16.25 8.01 -1.81
C TYR A 97 15.42 7.89 -0.53
N PHE A 98 14.09 7.82 -0.69
CA PHE A 98 13.16 7.50 0.37
C PHE A 98 12.37 6.27 -0.02
N ARG A 99 12.44 5.24 0.83
CA ARG A 99 11.55 4.09 0.82
C ARG A 99 10.97 3.93 2.22
N SER A 100 9.65 3.81 2.28
CA SER A 100 8.93 3.50 3.52
C SER A 100 7.83 2.48 3.26
N TYR A 101 7.30 1.93 4.34
CA TYR A 101 6.30 0.88 4.32
C TYR A 101 5.12 1.28 5.19
N ALA A 102 3.92 0.89 4.77
CA ALA A 102 2.70 1.06 5.55
C ALA A 102 1.83 -0.19 5.44
N LYS A 103 1.05 -0.48 6.48
CA LYS A 103 -0.05 -1.44 6.33
C LYS A 103 -1.23 -0.71 5.72
N ALA A 104 -2.03 -1.43 4.95
CA ALA A 104 -3.29 -0.92 4.48
C ALA A 104 -4.37 -2.00 4.56
N GLU A 105 -5.59 -1.58 4.81
CA GLU A 105 -6.76 -2.45 4.80
C GLU A 105 -7.86 -1.80 3.95
N PHE A 106 -8.39 -2.55 3.00
CA PHE A 106 -9.59 -2.11 2.28
C PHE A 106 -10.81 -2.39 3.13
N GLN A 107 -11.66 -1.37 3.25
CA GLN A 107 -12.96 -1.47 3.92
C GLN A 107 -14.06 -1.61 2.86
N PHE A 108 -15.11 -2.33 3.23
CA PHE A 108 -16.21 -2.69 2.33
C PHE A 108 -17.55 -2.25 2.88
N GLY A 109 -18.44 -1.82 1.99
CA GLY A 109 -19.84 -1.55 2.31
C GLY A 109 -20.65 -2.84 2.49
N VAL A 110 -21.91 -2.69 2.91
CA VAL A 110 -22.86 -3.82 3.03
C VAL A 110 -23.19 -4.51 1.70
N ASP A 111 -22.77 -3.92 0.58
CA ASP A 111 -22.89 -4.44 -0.78
C ASP A 111 -21.59 -5.07 -1.30
N ASP A 112 -20.64 -5.36 -0.41
CA ASP A 112 -19.30 -5.90 -0.70
C ASP A 112 -18.47 -5.02 -1.65
N LYS A 113 -18.85 -3.75 -1.84
CA LYS A 113 -18.06 -2.81 -2.64
C LYS A 113 -17.01 -2.10 -1.79
N PRO A 114 -15.80 -1.86 -2.33
CA PRO A 114 -14.78 -1.07 -1.63
C PRO A 114 -15.30 0.33 -1.33
N ASN A 115 -15.27 0.74 -0.06
CA ASN A 115 -15.74 2.06 0.38
C ASN A 115 -14.61 2.95 0.92
N ALA A 116 -13.52 2.37 1.45
CA ALA A 116 -12.39 3.12 1.97
C ALA A 116 -11.09 2.30 1.95
N LEU A 117 -9.97 3.02 2.10
CA LEU A 117 -8.65 2.46 2.32
C LEU A 117 -8.12 3.05 3.63
N GLU A 118 -7.97 2.21 4.65
CA GLU A 118 -7.25 2.58 5.86
C GLU A 118 -5.76 2.37 5.63
N VAL A 119 -4.94 3.38 5.94
CA VAL A 119 -3.48 3.33 5.84
C VAL A 119 -2.88 3.57 7.21
N TYR A 120 -2.02 2.65 7.63
CA TYR A 120 -1.33 2.67 8.91
C TYR A 120 0.14 2.98 8.63
N PHE A 121 0.49 4.27 8.74
CA PHE A 121 1.86 4.72 8.53
C PHE A 121 2.74 4.27 9.70
N LEU A 122 3.77 3.47 9.39
CA LEU A 122 4.71 2.97 10.37
C LEU A 122 5.67 4.12 10.75
N SER A 123 5.66 4.54 12.02
CA SER A 123 6.68 5.45 12.54
C SER A 123 8.01 4.72 12.67
N GLY A 124 9.11 5.37 12.29
CA GLY A 124 10.40 4.77 11.96
C GLY A 124 11.23 4.14 13.10
N ASP A 125 10.60 3.51 14.09
CA ASP A 125 11.31 2.64 15.02
C ASP A 125 10.69 1.23 15.04
N PRO A 126 11.35 0.22 14.41
CA PRO A 126 10.92 -1.17 14.52
C PRO A 126 10.98 -1.73 15.97
N LYS A 127 11.50 -0.97 16.94
CA LYS A 127 11.53 -1.30 18.37
C LYS A 127 10.82 -0.28 19.28
N GLY A 128 10.14 0.73 18.71
CA GLY A 128 9.51 1.81 19.47
C GLY A 128 8.00 1.71 19.50
N GLU A 129 7.41 1.85 20.68
CA GLU A 129 5.97 1.86 20.99
C GLU A 129 5.24 3.10 20.43
N SER A 130 5.41 3.40 19.14
CA SER A 130 4.56 4.40 18.48
C SER A 130 3.41 3.67 17.78
N GLU A 131 2.18 3.97 18.18
CA GLU A 131 0.99 3.49 17.47
C GLU A 131 1.04 3.94 16.01
N ASP A 132 0.84 2.99 15.08
CA ASP A 132 0.77 3.29 13.65
C ASP A 132 -0.28 4.40 13.43
N THR A 133 0.10 5.50 12.78
CA THR A 133 -0.87 6.57 12.53
C THR A 133 -1.85 6.10 11.46
N LYS A 134 -3.10 5.88 11.86
CA LYS A 134 -4.18 5.49 10.97
C LYS A 134 -4.75 6.69 10.23
N VAL A 135 -4.76 6.62 8.90
CA VAL A 135 -5.38 7.59 8.00
C VAL A 135 -6.38 6.87 7.11
N VAL A 136 -7.62 7.37 7.09
CA VAL A 136 -8.69 6.79 6.27
C VAL A 136 -8.86 7.60 5.00
N PHE A 137 -8.86 6.93 3.85
CA PHE A 137 -9.17 7.51 2.55
C PHE A 137 -10.48 6.94 2.04
N GLU A 138 -11.51 7.78 1.95
CA GLU A 138 -12.84 7.40 1.45
C GLU A 138 -12.83 7.25 -0.06
N LYS A 139 -13.44 6.19 -0.60
CA LYS A 139 -13.57 6.00 -2.04
C LYS A 139 -14.61 6.96 -2.60
N ILE A 140 -14.22 7.78 -3.56
CA ILE A 140 -15.07 8.83 -4.15
C ILE A 140 -15.31 8.67 -5.66
N GLY A 141 -14.68 7.68 -6.31
CA GLY A 141 -14.84 7.40 -7.74
C GLY A 141 -14.00 6.24 -8.24
#